data_AF-A0A2N5A3P3-F1
#
_entry.id   AF-A0A2N5A3P3-F1
#
_cell.length_a   1.000
_cell.length_b   1.000
_cell.length_c   1.000
_cell.angle_alpha   90.00
_cell.angle_beta   90.00
_cell.angle_gamma   90.00
#
_symmetry.space_group_name_H-M   'P 1'
#
loop_
_entity.id
_entity.type
_entity.pdbx_description
1 polymer ?
#
loop_
_entity_poly.entity_id
_entity_poly.type
_entity_poly.pdbx_seq_one_letter_code
_entity_poly.pdbx_strand_id
1 'polypeptide(L)'
;QHGMAAIALRNAHHVGRIGYWAEQCAAAGLISIHFVSVIGDPMVAPFRGKDSRFGTNPLCVVFPRAGHPPLLLDYATSAIAFGKTRVAWHKGEAVAPGCLIDAKGLPTTDPAVMQTSPLGALLTFAQHKGYALATLCEVLGGALSGGQTTHQESLQTSVDAIFNCMTTVILSPDAFDAPDSQAQTEAFIAWCKQ
;
A
#
# COMPACT_ATOMS: atom_id res chain seq x y z
N GLN A 1 17.97 11.41 18.01
CA GLN A 1 18.04 10.90 19.39
C GLN A 1 18.44 9.43 19.46
N HIS A 2 17.85 8.53 18.66
CA HIS A 2 18.08 7.08 18.79
C HIS A 2 18.66 6.37 17.54
N GLY A 3 18.94 7.10 16.45
CA GLY A 3 19.34 6.52 15.15
C GLY A 3 18.18 5.83 14.40
N MET A 4 17.30 5.15 15.14
CA MET A 4 16.06 4.56 14.64
C MET A 4 14.91 4.80 15.64
N ALA A 5 13.70 4.98 15.14
CA ALA A 5 12.46 5.02 15.92
C ALA A 5 11.33 4.31 15.17
N ALA A 6 10.29 3.92 15.88
CA ALA A 6 9.06 3.41 15.27
C ALA A 6 7.84 4.07 15.91
N ILE A 7 6.80 4.29 15.10
CA ILE A 7 5.54 4.91 15.50
C ILE A 7 4.39 4.04 15.00
N ALA A 8 3.44 3.75 15.88
CA ALA A 8 2.21 3.04 15.56
C ALA A 8 1.01 4.00 15.65
N LEU A 9 0.24 4.07 14.57
CA LEU A 9 -1.04 4.76 14.50
C LEU A 9 -2.12 3.71 14.25
N ARG A 10 -3.16 3.71 15.07
CA ARG A 10 -4.31 2.81 14.93
C ARG A 10 -5.61 3.58 15.01
N ASN A 11 -6.66 3.01 14.43
CA ASN A 11 -8.00 3.59 14.42
C ASN A 11 -8.02 5.04 13.89
N ALA A 12 -7.21 5.31 12.87
CA ALA A 12 -7.26 6.57 12.14
C ALA A 12 -8.30 6.45 11.04
N HIS A 13 -9.07 7.51 10.79
CA HIS A 13 -9.82 7.59 9.53
C HIS A 13 -8.84 7.58 8.34
N HIS A 14 -9.37 7.47 7.12
CA HIS A 14 -8.59 7.39 5.89
C HIS A 14 -7.39 8.36 5.86
N VAL A 15 -6.17 7.81 5.89
CA VAL A 15 -4.92 8.59 5.99
C VAL A 15 -4.41 9.10 4.64
N GLY A 16 -5.17 8.87 3.56
CA GLY A 16 -4.90 9.43 2.24
C GLY A 16 -3.65 8.83 1.58
N ARG A 17 -2.87 9.70 0.93
CA ARG A 17 -1.63 9.31 0.23
C ARG A 17 -0.52 9.08 1.23
N ILE A 18 -0.03 7.85 1.34
CA ILE A 18 0.98 7.49 2.34
C ILE A 18 2.31 8.20 2.08
N GLY A 19 2.64 8.42 0.80
CA GLY A 19 3.82 9.19 0.40
C GLY A 19 3.89 10.60 0.98
N TYR A 20 2.77 11.22 1.38
CA TYR A 20 2.79 12.51 2.07
C TYR A 20 3.48 12.43 3.44
N TRP A 21 3.21 11.37 4.21
CA TRP A 21 3.85 11.13 5.51
C TRP A 21 5.33 10.77 5.34
N ALA A 22 5.65 10.03 4.29
CA ALA A 22 7.03 9.69 3.96
C ALA A 22 7.83 10.92 3.52
N GLU A 23 7.25 11.83 2.73
CA GLU A 23 7.86 13.10 2.34
C GLU A 23 8.21 13.97 3.55
N GLN A 24 7.38 13.98 4.60
CA GLN A 24 7.73 14.68 5.85
C GLN A 24 9.00 14.10 6.50
N CYS A 25 9.14 12.77 6.50
CA CYS A 25 10.35 12.12 7.01
C CYS A 25 11.57 12.47 6.14
N ALA A 26 11.42 12.40 4.81
CA ALA A 26 12.50 12.71 3.88
C ALA A 26 12.93 14.19 3.95
N ALA A 27 11.99 15.12 4.15
CA ALA A 27 12.28 16.54 4.34
C ALA A 27 13.11 16.79 5.62
N ALA A 28 12.97 15.92 6.64
CA ALA A 28 13.81 15.91 7.83
C ALA A 28 15.14 15.14 7.66
N GLY A 29 15.47 14.69 6.44
CA GLY A 29 16.68 13.91 6.16
C GLY A 29 16.60 12.45 6.60
N LEU A 30 15.39 11.91 6.82
CA LEU A 30 15.19 10.57 7.36
C LEU A 30 14.63 9.60 6.31
N ILE A 31 15.05 8.35 6.40
CA ILE A 31 14.41 7.21 5.71
C ILE A 31 13.16 6.86 6.50
N SER A 32 12.10 6.47 5.80
CA SER A 32 10.93 5.88 6.46
C SER A 32 10.30 4.74 5.67
N ILE A 33 9.74 3.79 6.41
CA ILE A 33 9.04 2.60 5.90
C ILE A 33 7.69 2.53 6.59
N HIS A 34 6.60 2.47 5.82
CA HIS A 34 5.23 2.51 6.31
C HIS A 34 4.47 1.28 5.86
N PHE A 35 3.99 0.50 6.83
CA PHE A 35 3.09 -0.62 6.61
C PHE A 35 1.67 -0.19 6.97
N VAL A 36 0.74 -0.26 6.01
CA VAL A 36 -0.61 0.29 6.19
C VAL A 36 -1.66 -0.78 5.89
N SER A 37 -2.65 -0.89 6.76
CA SER A 37 -3.84 -1.74 6.56
C SER A 37 -5.10 -0.89 6.39
N VAL A 38 -6.08 -1.40 5.63
CA VAL A 38 -7.45 -0.88 5.61
C VAL A 38 -8.32 -1.83 6.44
N ILE A 39 -8.95 -1.32 7.49
CA ILE A 39 -9.60 -2.15 8.51
C ILE A 39 -11.02 -2.51 8.08
N GLY A 40 -11.32 -3.80 7.91
CA GLY A 40 -12.70 -4.28 7.85
C GLY A 40 -13.44 -3.96 6.54
N ASP A 41 -12.73 -3.51 5.51
CA ASP A 41 -13.27 -3.19 4.19
C ASP A 41 -12.61 -4.08 3.12
N PRO A 42 -13.01 -5.37 3.04
CA PRO A 42 -12.38 -6.35 2.16
C PRO A 42 -12.74 -6.07 0.70
N MET A 43 -11.72 -5.84 -0.13
CA MET A 43 -11.88 -5.60 -1.57
C MET A 43 -10.83 -6.30 -2.45
N VAL A 44 -9.82 -6.93 -1.83
CA VAL A 44 -8.74 -7.64 -2.51
C VAL A 44 -8.79 -9.13 -2.14
N ALA A 45 -8.65 -9.99 -3.13
CA ALA A 45 -8.60 -11.44 -2.95
C ALA A 45 -7.18 -11.92 -2.63
N PRO A 46 -7.02 -12.92 -1.74
CA PRO A 46 -5.73 -13.59 -1.54
C PRO A 46 -5.32 -14.33 -2.82
N PHE A 47 -4.03 -14.57 -2.99
CA PHE A 47 -3.57 -15.43 -4.09
C PHE A 47 -4.20 -16.83 -3.97
N ARG A 48 -4.80 -17.32 -5.07
CA ARG A 48 -5.63 -18.55 -5.14
C ARG A 48 -6.98 -18.46 -4.40
N GLY A 49 -7.35 -17.29 -3.88
CA GLY A 49 -8.71 -16.99 -3.43
C GLY A 49 -9.62 -16.62 -4.59
N LYS A 50 -10.92 -16.58 -4.31
CA LYS A 50 -11.98 -16.23 -5.28
C LYS A 50 -12.90 -15.11 -4.81
N ASP A 51 -12.63 -14.53 -3.64
CA ASP A 51 -13.41 -13.48 -3.00
C ASP A 51 -12.51 -12.54 -2.19
N SER A 52 -13.04 -11.36 -1.84
CA SER A 52 -12.33 -10.33 -1.08
C SER A 52 -12.07 -10.74 0.37
N ARG A 53 -10.87 -10.47 0.89
CA ARG A 53 -10.47 -10.79 2.28
C ARG A 53 -9.77 -9.65 3.02
N PHE A 54 -9.13 -8.73 2.32
CA PHE A 54 -8.41 -7.60 2.92
C PHE A 54 -8.45 -6.38 2.00
N GLY A 55 -7.97 -5.24 2.49
CA GLY A 55 -7.93 -3.98 1.74
C GLY A 55 -6.78 -3.88 0.75
N THR A 56 -6.63 -2.70 0.12
CA THR A 56 -5.53 -2.43 -0.83
C THR A 56 -4.16 -2.27 -0.16
N ASN A 57 -4.13 -2.19 1.18
CA ASN A 57 -2.97 -2.31 2.07
C ASN A 57 -1.64 -1.80 1.48
N PRO A 58 -1.43 -0.47 1.45
CA PRO A 58 -0.25 0.09 0.80
C PRO A 58 1.05 -0.12 1.61
N LEU A 59 2.15 -0.23 0.87
CA LEU A 59 3.51 -0.09 1.39
C LEU A 59 4.08 1.23 0.88
N CYS A 60 4.72 1.99 1.76
CA CYS A 60 5.45 3.18 1.36
C CYS A 60 6.87 3.19 1.94
N VAL A 61 7.85 3.52 1.12
CA VAL A 61 9.27 3.64 1.51
C VAL A 61 9.86 4.89 0.88
N VAL A 62 10.64 5.62 1.66
CA VAL A 62 11.34 6.81 1.16
C VAL A 62 12.80 6.80 1.54
N PHE A 63 13.65 7.22 0.61
CA PHE A 63 15.06 7.49 0.83
C PHE A 63 15.38 8.96 0.47
N PRO A 64 15.88 9.77 1.42
CA PRO A 64 16.22 11.17 1.18
C PRO A 64 17.51 11.28 0.35
N ARG A 65 17.54 12.27 -0.57
CA ARG A 65 18.68 12.54 -1.45
C ARG A 65 19.15 13.98 -1.28
N ALA A 66 20.46 14.18 -1.13
CA ALA A 66 21.01 15.52 -0.98
C ALA A 66 20.85 16.32 -2.28
N GLY A 67 20.19 17.48 -2.23
CA GLY A 67 20.00 18.35 -3.40
C GLY A 67 19.05 17.82 -4.49
N HIS A 68 18.36 16.71 -4.26
CA HIS A 68 17.48 16.07 -5.23
C HIS A 68 16.14 15.64 -4.60
N PRO A 69 15.08 15.42 -5.41
CA PRO A 69 13.87 14.77 -4.92
C PRO A 69 14.17 13.38 -4.32
N PRO A 70 13.48 12.99 -3.24
CA PRO A 70 13.69 11.70 -2.61
C PRO A 70 13.29 10.55 -3.55
N LEU A 71 13.84 9.37 -3.32
CA LEU A 71 13.31 8.15 -3.92
C LEU A 71 12.09 7.72 -3.11
N LEU A 72 10.92 7.79 -3.73
CA LEU A 72 9.65 7.48 -3.07
C LEU A 72 8.97 6.30 -3.77
N LEU A 73 8.75 5.24 -3.02
CA LEU A 73 7.90 4.12 -3.36
C LEU A 73 6.60 4.29 -2.58
N ASP A 74 5.46 4.43 -3.26
CA ASP A 74 4.13 4.57 -2.63
C ASP A 74 3.09 3.89 -3.53
N TYR A 75 2.65 2.69 -3.13
CA TYR A 75 1.65 1.93 -3.89
C TYR A 75 0.79 1.03 -3.02
N ALA A 76 -0.41 0.74 -3.53
CA ALA A 76 -1.26 -0.34 -3.04
C ALA A 76 -0.65 -1.72 -3.35
N THR A 77 -0.96 -2.72 -2.53
CA THR A 77 -0.59 -4.13 -2.78
C THR A 77 -1.56 -4.84 -3.74
N SER A 78 -2.67 -4.19 -4.10
CA SER A 78 -3.53 -4.61 -5.20
C SER A 78 -2.88 -4.35 -6.58
N ALA A 79 -3.24 -5.16 -7.57
CA ALA A 79 -2.75 -5.06 -8.95
C ALA A 79 -3.17 -3.76 -9.64
N ILE A 80 -4.27 -3.15 -9.17
CA ILE A 80 -4.74 -1.83 -9.57
C ILE A 80 -5.33 -1.13 -8.34
N ALA A 81 -5.19 0.19 -8.24
CA ALA A 81 -5.84 0.95 -7.17
C ALA A 81 -7.37 0.92 -7.35
N PHE A 82 -8.14 0.76 -6.27
CA PHE A 82 -9.60 0.77 -6.32
C PHE A 82 -10.15 2.00 -7.07
N GLY A 83 -9.62 3.19 -6.78
CA GLY A 83 -10.02 4.44 -7.46
C GLY A 83 -9.77 4.43 -8.97
N LYS A 84 -8.81 3.66 -9.49
CA LYS A 84 -8.58 3.52 -10.94
C LYS A 84 -9.66 2.68 -11.61
N THR A 85 -10.22 1.68 -10.90
CA THR A 85 -11.39 0.92 -11.40
C THR A 85 -12.61 1.84 -11.51
N ARG A 86 -12.82 2.72 -10.53
CA ARG A 86 -13.89 3.74 -10.57
C ARG A 86 -13.73 4.72 -11.73
N VAL A 87 -12.50 5.18 -12.01
CA VAL A 87 -12.22 6.03 -13.18
C VAL A 87 -12.52 5.31 -14.49
N ALA A 88 -12.06 4.06 -14.64
CA ALA A 88 -12.30 3.26 -15.84
C ALA A 88 -13.81 3.01 -16.05
N TRP A 89 -14.53 2.70 -14.97
CA TRP A 89 -15.98 2.51 -14.99
C TRP A 89 -16.73 3.75 -15.47
N HIS A 90 -16.44 4.94 -14.92
CA HIS A 90 -17.07 6.17 -15.38
C HIS A 90 -16.78 6.51 -16.84
N LYS A 91 -15.64 6.04 -17.38
CA LYS A 91 -15.28 6.22 -18.79
C LYS A 91 -15.85 5.14 -19.71
N GLY A 92 -16.40 4.06 -19.17
CA GLY A 92 -16.78 2.87 -19.95
C GLY A 92 -15.58 2.15 -20.56
N GLU A 93 -14.41 2.25 -19.95
CA GLU A 93 -13.16 1.64 -20.42
C GLU A 93 -12.84 0.38 -19.63
N ALA A 94 -12.31 -0.65 -20.31
CA ALA A 94 -11.78 -1.84 -19.65
C ALA A 94 -10.47 -1.54 -18.90
N VAL A 95 -10.22 -2.23 -17.78
CA VAL A 95 -8.92 -2.21 -17.09
C VAL A 95 -7.97 -3.24 -17.69
N ALA A 96 -6.69 -3.18 -17.30
CA ALA A 96 -5.71 -4.17 -17.71
C ALA A 96 -6.09 -5.59 -17.23
N PRO A 97 -5.80 -6.64 -18.03
CA PRO A 97 -6.00 -8.02 -17.61
C PRO A 97 -5.14 -8.38 -16.39
N GLY A 98 -5.64 -9.32 -15.58
CA GLY A 98 -4.96 -9.76 -14.36
C GLY A 98 -5.14 -8.82 -13.15
N CYS A 99 -6.02 -7.82 -13.26
CA CYS A 99 -6.33 -6.91 -12.16
C CYS A 99 -7.57 -7.31 -11.36
N LEU A 100 -8.57 -7.94 -11.97
CA LEU A 100 -9.89 -8.17 -11.40
C LEU A 100 -10.36 -9.61 -11.55
N ILE A 101 -11.19 -10.04 -10.60
CA ILE A 101 -12.08 -11.20 -10.72
C ILE A 101 -13.53 -10.76 -10.50
N ASP A 102 -14.48 -11.43 -11.13
CA ASP A 102 -15.90 -11.22 -10.90
C ASP A 102 -16.40 -11.93 -9.61
N ALA A 103 -17.70 -11.82 -9.32
CA ALA A 103 -18.32 -12.44 -8.15
C ALA A 103 -18.27 -13.99 -8.13
N LYS A 104 -17.93 -14.63 -9.26
CA LYS A 104 -17.72 -16.09 -9.37
C LYS A 104 -16.25 -16.47 -9.25
N GLY A 105 -15.35 -15.49 -9.13
CA GLY A 105 -13.90 -15.67 -9.11
C GLY A 105 -13.28 -15.84 -10.50
N LEU A 106 -13.99 -15.50 -11.58
CA LEU A 106 -13.48 -15.58 -12.94
C LEU A 106 -12.73 -14.29 -13.31
N PRO A 107 -11.55 -14.38 -13.97
CA PRO A 107 -10.83 -13.21 -14.43
C PRO A 107 -11.67 -12.31 -15.34
N THR A 108 -11.60 -11.00 -15.13
CA THR A 108 -12.31 -10.00 -15.95
C THR A 108 -11.48 -8.73 -16.12
N THR A 109 -11.82 -7.95 -17.15
CA THR A 109 -11.32 -6.59 -17.38
C THR A 109 -12.41 -5.53 -17.22
N ASP A 110 -13.64 -5.94 -16.89
CA ASP A 110 -14.76 -5.03 -16.68
C ASP A 110 -14.67 -4.39 -15.27
N PRO A 111 -14.46 -3.07 -15.16
CA PRO A 111 -14.38 -2.40 -13.86
C PRO A 111 -15.73 -2.35 -13.11
N ALA A 112 -16.86 -2.63 -13.76
CA ALA A 112 -18.17 -2.61 -13.12
C ALA A 112 -18.27 -3.58 -11.94
N VAL A 113 -17.49 -4.68 -11.94
CA VAL A 113 -17.45 -5.65 -10.84
C VAL A 113 -16.98 -5.05 -9.51
N MET A 114 -16.31 -3.89 -9.54
CA MET A 114 -15.88 -3.19 -8.32
C MET A 114 -16.83 -2.07 -7.89
N GLN A 115 -17.85 -1.75 -8.69
CA GLN A 115 -18.72 -0.57 -8.50
C GLN A 115 -20.19 -0.95 -8.32
N THR A 116 -20.64 -2.03 -8.95
CA THR A 116 -22.05 -2.47 -8.93
C THR A 116 -22.17 -3.92 -8.51
N SER A 117 -23.23 -4.24 -7.76
CA SER A 117 -23.51 -5.62 -7.35
C SER A 117 -23.92 -6.49 -8.55
N PRO A 118 -23.53 -7.79 -8.57
CA PRO A 118 -22.71 -8.48 -7.57
C PRO A 118 -21.23 -8.08 -7.65
N LEU A 119 -20.63 -7.76 -6.50
CA LEU A 119 -19.24 -7.32 -6.43
C LEU A 119 -18.27 -8.48 -6.66
N GLY A 120 -17.23 -8.21 -7.43
CA GLY A 120 -16.03 -9.05 -7.57
C GLY A 120 -14.95 -8.64 -6.57
N ALA A 121 -13.68 -8.83 -6.96
CA ALA A 121 -12.54 -8.45 -6.15
C ALA A 121 -11.36 -7.98 -7.00
N LEU A 122 -10.52 -7.14 -6.40
CA LEU A 122 -9.18 -6.84 -6.90
C LEU A 122 -8.27 -8.06 -6.70
N LEU A 123 -7.33 -8.28 -7.61
CA LEU A 123 -6.21 -9.19 -7.41
C LEU A 123 -5.01 -8.45 -6.80
N THR A 124 -4.07 -9.18 -6.21
CA THR A 124 -2.79 -8.64 -5.73
C THR A 124 -1.78 -8.50 -6.86
N PHE A 125 -0.89 -7.50 -6.80
CA PHE A 125 0.16 -7.37 -7.81
C PHE A 125 1.08 -8.60 -7.79
N ALA A 126 1.57 -9.02 -8.96
CA ALA A 126 2.49 -10.15 -9.09
C ALA A 126 2.06 -11.40 -8.27
N GLN A 127 0.75 -11.67 -8.23
CA GLN A 127 0.17 -12.85 -7.60
C GLN A 127 0.59 -13.01 -6.12
N HIS A 128 1.28 -14.11 -5.78
CA HIS A 128 1.72 -14.43 -4.42
C HIS A 128 2.66 -13.38 -3.81
N LYS A 129 3.38 -12.59 -4.62
CA LYS A 129 4.28 -11.55 -4.09
C LYS A 129 3.52 -10.38 -3.47
N GLY A 130 2.54 -9.84 -4.20
CA GLY A 130 1.68 -8.78 -3.67
C GLY A 130 0.80 -9.29 -2.53
N TYR A 131 0.36 -10.56 -2.58
CA TYR A 131 -0.37 -11.18 -1.47
C TYR A 131 0.47 -11.29 -0.19
N ALA A 132 1.72 -11.74 -0.30
CA ALA A 132 2.62 -11.80 0.85
C ALA A 132 2.85 -10.41 1.44
N LEU A 133 3.03 -9.39 0.59
CA LEU A 133 3.21 -8.01 1.06
C LEU A 133 1.94 -7.42 1.68
N ALA A 134 0.77 -7.66 1.09
CA ALA A 134 -0.53 -7.25 1.64
C ALA A 134 -0.77 -7.86 3.03
N THR A 135 -0.38 -9.13 3.20
CA THR A 135 -0.45 -9.84 4.48
C THR A 135 0.49 -9.23 5.51
N LEU A 136 1.72 -8.88 5.14
CA LEU A 136 2.64 -8.17 6.03
C LEU A 136 2.10 -6.79 6.41
N CYS A 137 1.45 -6.07 5.49
CA CYS A 137 0.83 -4.79 5.79
C CYS A 137 -0.38 -4.94 6.74
N GLU A 138 -1.17 -6.01 6.59
CA GLU A 138 -2.25 -6.35 7.53
C GLU A 138 -1.71 -6.62 8.94
N VAL A 139 -0.63 -7.41 9.06
CA VAL A 139 -0.04 -7.79 10.35
C VAL A 139 0.74 -6.65 10.98
N LEU A 140 1.66 -6.01 10.24
CA LEU A 140 2.53 -4.95 10.76
C LEU A 140 1.77 -3.63 10.89
N GLY A 141 0.87 -3.32 9.97
CA GLY A 141 0.03 -2.12 10.03
C GLY A 141 -1.14 -2.30 10.99
N GLY A 142 -1.91 -3.37 10.85
CA GLY A 142 -3.11 -3.64 11.67
C GLY A 142 -2.79 -4.16 13.07
N ALA A 143 -2.28 -5.39 13.17
CA ALA A 143 -2.08 -6.04 14.47
C ALA A 143 -0.98 -5.39 15.31
N LEU A 144 0.22 -5.17 14.75
CA LEU A 144 1.36 -4.67 15.51
C LEU A 144 1.18 -3.22 16.00
N SER A 145 0.38 -2.41 15.32
CA SER A 145 0.05 -1.06 15.79
C SER A 145 -0.88 -1.05 17.02
N GLY A 146 -1.36 -2.23 17.43
CA GLY A 146 -2.40 -2.43 18.43
C GLY A 146 -3.82 -2.20 17.88
N GLY A 147 -3.96 -2.10 16.56
CA GLY A 147 -5.23 -1.98 15.86
C GLY A 147 -5.90 -3.33 15.59
N GLN A 148 -6.83 -3.33 14.63
CA GLN A 148 -7.55 -4.52 14.20
C GLN A 148 -7.05 -4.96 12.82
N THR A 149 -7.11 -6.27 12.58
CA THR A 149 -7.03 -6.86 11.23
C THR A 149 -8.43 -7.14 10.72
N THR A 150 -8.58 -7.36 9.41
CA THR A 150 -9.83 -7.71 8.76
C THR A 150 -10.20 -9.18 9.02
N HIS A 151 -11.33 -9.39 9.67
CA HIS A 151 -11.98 -10.67 9.91
C HIS A 151 -13.46 -10.43 10.26
N GLN A 152 -14.25 -11.49 10.46
CA GLN A 152 -15.71 -11.40 10.62
C GLN A 152 -16.19 -10.34 11.63
N GLU A 153 -15.48 -10.20 12.75
CA GLU A 153 -15.86 -9.33 13.87
C GLU A 153 -15.45 -7.86 13.66
N SER A 154 -14.53 -7.59 12.74
CA SER A 154 -14.01 -6.24 12.45
C SER A 154 -14.53 -5.64 11.15
N LEU A 155 -15.43 -6.34 10.45
CA LEU A 155 -16.04 -5.84 9.21
C LEU A 155 -16.80 -4.54 9.46
N GLN A 156 -16.55 -3.55 8.62
CA GLN A 156 -17.26 -2.27 8.69
C GLN A 156 -18.71 -2.43 8.24
N THR A 157 -19.61 -1.71 8.89
CA THR A 157 -21.04 -1.71 8.53
C THR A 157 -21.39 -0.73 7.42
N SER A 158 -20.44 0.12 7.02
CA SER A 158 -20.60 1.12 5.96
C SER A 158 -19.35 1.15 5.07
N VAL A 159 -19.56 1.28 3.77
CA VAL A 159 -18.48 1.44 2.78
C VAL A 159 -17.77 2.80 2.87
N ASP A 160 -18.38 3.78 3.55
CA ASP A 160 -17.77 5.08 3.80
C ASP A 160 -16.88 5.09 5.06
N ALA A 161 -16.95 4.03 5.88
CA ALA A 161 -16.20 3.89 7.12
C ALA A 161 -14.77 3.39 6.85
N ILE A 162 -13.95 4.22 6.21
CA ILE A 162 -12.59 3.84 5.84
C ILE A 162 -11.64 4.17 6.99
N PHE A 163 -11.21 3.13 7.70
CA PHE A 163 -10.21 3.24 8.77
C PHE A 163 -8.89 2.61 8.38
N ASN A 164 -7.79 3.21 8.83
CA ASN A 164 -6.45 2.73 8.64
C ASN A 164 -5.73 2.52 9.97
N CYS A 165 -4.82 1.54 9.95
CA CYS A 165 -3.70 1.48 10.87
C CYS A 165 -2.39 1.56 10.09
N MET A 166 -1.39 2.20 10.67
CA MET A 166 -0.09 2.42 10.07
C MET A 166 1.00 2.23 11.11
N THR A 167 1.98 1.38 10.78
CA THR A 167 3.23 1.29 11.54
C THR A 167 4.34 1.87 10.67
N THR A 168 5.04 2.85 11.21
CA THR A 168 6.14 3.55 10.54
C THR A 168 7.44 3.26 11.26
N VAL A 169 8.46 2.83 10.53
CA VAL A 169 9.85 2.78 11.00
C VAL A 169 10.60 3.96 10.37
N ILE A 170 11.33 4.71 11.20
CA ILE A 170 12.08 5.90 10.80
C ILE A 170 13.55 5.66 11.13
N LEU A 171 14.42 5.89 10.16
CA LEU A 171 15.85 5.62 10.23
C LEU A 171 16.63 6.89 9.87
N SER A 172 17.62 7.23 10.67
CA SER A 172 18.63 8.22 10.32
C SER A 172 19.67 7.57 9.40
N PRO A 173 19.90 8.10 8.19
CA PRO A 173 20.97 7.61 7.30
C PRO A 173 22.35 7.65 7.97
N ASP A 174 22.59 8.65 8.82
CA ASP A 174 23.85 8.85 9.54
C ASP A 174 24.14 7.78 10.61
N ALA A 175 23.16 6.91 10.91
CA ALA A 175 23.37 5.75 11.77
C ALA A 175 24.14 4.61 11.09
N PHE A 176 24.39 4.71 9.78
CA PHE A 176 25.11 3.71 8.98
C PHE A 176 26.48 4.25 8.57
N ASP A 177 27.52 3.40 8.66
CA ASP A 177 28.85 3.71 8.13
C ASP A 177 28.87 3.53 6.60
N ALA A 178 28.28 4.51 5.90
CA ALA A 178 28.07 4.49 4.46
C ALA A 178 28.45 5.85 3.81
N PRO A 179 29.74 6.25 3.87
CA PRO A 179 30.20 7.56 3.39
C PRO A 179 29.89 7.81 1.91
N ASP A 180 29.88 6.76 1.09
CA ASP A 180 29.62 6.84 -0.35
C ASP A 180 28.14 6.62 -0.73
N SER A 181 27.22 6.52 0.25
CA SER A 181 25.82 6.15 0.00
C SER A 181 25.13 7.06 -1.03
N GLN A 182 25.29 8.38 -0.92
CA GLN A 182 24.72 9.34 -1.86
C GLN A 182 25.38 9.22 -3.25
N ALA A 183 26.71 9.10 -3.31
CA ALA A 183 27.43 8.97 -4.58
C ALA A 183 27.04 7.69 -5.34
N GLN A 184 26.95 6.55 -4.63
CA GLN A 184 26.50 5.28 -5.22
C GLN A 184 25.04 5.33 -5.65
N THR A 185 24.18 6.02 -4.87
CA THR A 185 22.77 6.24 -5.24
C THR A 185 22.66 7.01 -6.55
N GLU A 186 23.39 8.12 -6.70
CA GLU A 186 23.35 8.92 -7.93
C GLU A 186 23.95 8.17 -9.13
N ALA A 187 25.04 7.41 -8.93
CA ALA A 187 25.62 6.58 -9.97
C ALA A 187 24.63 5.53 -10.49
N PHE A 188 23.91 4.85 -9.59
CA PHE A 188 22.89 3.87 -9.97
C PHE A 188 21.71 4.52 -10.70
N ILE A 189 21.19 5.66 -10.20
CA ILE A 189 20.10 6.38 -10.85
C ILE A 189 20.50 6.85 -12.25
N ALA A 190 21.72 7.35 -12.41
CA ALA A 190 22.25 7.76 -13.70
C ALA A 190 22.36 6.57 -14.66
N TRP A 191 22.89 5.43 -14.19
CA TRP A 191 22.97 4.19 -14.97
C TRP A 191 21.61 3.69 -15.45
N CYS A 192 20.60 3.67 -14.59
CA CYS A 192 19.24 3.24 -14.96
C CYS A 192 18.54 4.14 -16.00
N LYS A 193 19.06 5.35 -16.25
CA LYS A 193 18.49 6.32 -17.19
C LYS A 193 19.23 6.42 -18.52
N GLN A 194 20.33 5.69 -18.67
CA GLN A 194 21.02 5.53 -19.97
C GLN A 194 20.21 4.61 -20.87
#